data_AF-A0A0N4UDL0-F1
#
_entry.id   AF-A0A0N4UDL0-F1
#
_cell.length_a   1.000
_cell.length_b   1.000
_cell.length_c   1.000
_cell.angle_alpha   90.00
_cell.angle_beta   90.00
_cell.angle_gamma   90.00
#
_symmetry.space_group_name_H-M   'P 1'
#
loop_
_entity.id
_entity.type
_entity.pdbx_description
1 polymer ?
#
loop_
_entity_poly.entity_id
_entity_poly.type
_entity_poly.pdbx_seq_one_letter_code
_entity_poly.pdbx_strand_id
1 'polypeptide(L)'
;MRQIIKLASVTKIFSNGETIGRYNMENLTSKKDTHHMNWALGEQFQDEALDSTQHFVRITFDIIDDPIRGKILTEKHIKVADTNDVETYEYSRQGDYLIMIGKFLPIKPSYPKRN
;
A
#
# COMPACT_ATOMS: atom_id res chain seq x y z
N MET A 1 -10.36 -18.04 -2.98
CA MET A 1 -10.11 -16.60 -3.20
C MET A 1 -8.66 -16.25 -3.58
N ARG A 2 -7.63 -16.69 -2.83
CA ARG A 2 -6.21 -16.32 -3.11
C ARG A 2 -5.73 -16.57 -4.55
N GLN A 3 -6.20 -17.64 -5.20
CA GLN A 3 -5.82 -17.99 -6.58
C GLN A 3 -6.26 -16.93 -7.60
N ILE A 4 -7.47 -16.36 -7.46
CA ILE A 4 -8.02 -15.40 -8.41
C ILE A 4 -7.30 -14.04 -8.31
N ILE A 5 -6.94 -13.62 -7.08
CA ILE A 5 -6.23 -12.35 -6.85
C ILE A 5 -4.86 -12.37 -7.52
N LYS A 6 -4.17 -13.52 -7.54
CA LYS A 6 -2.86 -13.66 -8.20
C LYS A 6 -2.92 -13.57 -9.73
N LEU A 7 -4.08 -13.85 -10.31
CA LEU A 7 -4.29 -13.80 -11.77
C LEU A 7 -4.83 -12.45 -12.24
N ALA A 8 -5.24 -11.58 -11.32
CA ALA A 8 -5.68 -10.24 -11.67
C ALA A 8 -4.48 -9.40 -12.08
N SER A 9 -4.55 -8.80 -13.28
CA SER A 9 -3.60 -7.76 -13.66
C SER A 9 -3.84 -6.51 -12.82
N VAL A 10 -2.75 -5.92 -12.35
CA VAL A 10 -2.76 -4.66 -11.61
C VAL A 10 -1.86 -3.68 -12.35
N THR A 11 -2.40 -2.54 -12.75
CA THR A 11 -1.64 -1.42 -13.31
C THR A 11 -1.55 -0.34 -12.25
N LYS A 12 -0.34 -0.06 -11.77
CA LYS A 12 -0.08 1.05 -10.85
C LYS A 12 0.38 2.26 -11.64
N ILE A 13 -0.27 3.41 -11.42
CA ILE A 13 0.09 4.69 -12.02
C ILE A 13 0.42 5.65 -10.90
N PHE A 14 1.59 6.27 -10.99
CA PHE A 14 2.00 7.37 -10.11
C PHE A 14 2.15 8.62 -10.97
N SER A 15 1.54 9.72 -10.55
CA SER A 15 1.61 11.00 -11.27
C SER A 15 1.71 12.18 -10.31
N ASN A 16 2.08 13.34 -10.84
CA ASN A 16 2.07 14.57 -10.05
C ASN A 16 0.63 14.95 -9.71
N GLY A 17 0.43 15.42 -8.49
CA GLY A 17 -0.83 16.02 -8.05
C GLY A 17 -1.03 17.42 -8.65
N GLU A 18 -2.16 18.01 -8.33
CA GLU A 18 -2.51 19.37 -8.78
C GLU A 18 -1.62 20.44 -8.13
N THR A 19 -1.06 20.14 -6.95
CA THR A 19 -0.24 21.06 -6.15
C THR A 19 1.22 20.58 -6.09
N ILE A 20 2.17 21.51 -6.07
CA ILE A 20 3.60 21.20 -5.92
C ILE A 20 3.83 20.40 -4.64
N GLY A 21 4.59 19.30 -4.75
CA GLY A 21 4.89 18.40 -3.63
C GLY A 21 3.76 17.42 -3.28
N ARG A 22 2.69 17.39 -4.09
CA ARG A 22 1.61 16.40 -3.98
C ARG A 22 1.58 15.46 -5.17
N TYR A 23 0.99 14.29 -4.97
CA TYR A 23 1.04 13.16 -5.88
C TYR A 23 -0.33 12.49 -5.98
N ASN A 24 -0.51 11.76 -7.07
CA ASN A 24 -1.65 10.88 -7.29
C ASN A 24 -1.15 9.44 -7.47
N MET A 25 -1.96 8.49 -7.04
CA MET A 25 -1.70 7.07 -7.21
C MET A 25 -2.99 6.34 -7.59
N GLU A 26 -2.92 5.57 -8.66
CA GLU A 26 -4.04 4.77 -9.14
C GLU A 26 -3.66 3.30 -9.18
N ASN A 27 -4.50 2.44 -8.62
CA ASN A 27 -4.44 1.00 -8.86
C ASN A 27 -5.59 0.62 -9.77
N LEU A 28 -5.29 0.29 -11.02
CA LEU A 28 -6.27 -0.23 -11.95
C LEU A 28 -6.22 -1.76 -11.90
N THR A 29 -7.33 -2.41 -11.60
CA THR A 29 -7.41 -3.87 -11.54
C THR A 29 -8.57 -4.37 -12.39
N SER A 30 -8.58 -5.67 -12.68
CA SER A 30 -9.70 -6.27 -13.43
C SER A 30 -11.05 -6.27 -12.69
N LYS A 31 -11.11 -5.79 -11.43
CA LYS A 31 -12.33 -5.82 -10.61
C LYS A 31 -12.72 -4.47 -10.02
N LYS A 32 -11.77 -3.78 -9.38
CA LYS A 32 -12.00 -2.51 -8.68
C LYS A 32 -10.75 -1.66 -8.84
N ASP A 33 -10.96 -0.39 -9.18
CA ASP A 33 -9.90 0.58 -9.25
C ASP A 33 -9.86 1.40 -7.96
N THR A 34 -8.68 1.81 -7.52
CA THR A 34 -8.53 2.80 -6.44
C THR A 34 -7.77 4.01 -6.93
N HIS A 35 -8.19 5.18 -6.45
CA HIS A 35 -7.71 6.48 -6.89
C HIS A 35 -7.37 7.34 -5.69
N HIS A 36 -6.10 7.32 -5.28
CA HIS A 36 -5.60 8.15 -4.19
C HIS A 36 -5.08 9.46 -4.76
N MET A 37 -5.77 10.57 -4.47
CA MET A 37 -5.51 11.85 -5.14
C MET A 37 -4.92 12.88 -4.17
N ASN A 38 -3.97 13.66 -4.69
CA ASN A 38 -3.37 14.84 -4.08
C ASN A 38 -2.80 14.60 -2.67
N TRP A 39 -2.16 13.44 -2.45
CA TRP A 39 -1.49 13.10 -1.20
C TRP A 39 -0.04 13.63 -1.17
N ALA A 40 0.52 13.82 0.02
CA ALA A 40 1.91 14.23 0.21
C ALA A 40 2.73 13.15 0.93
N LEU A 41 4.05 13.13 0.70
CA LEU A 41 4.95 12.24 1.43
C LEU A 41 4.95 12.59 2.92
N GLY A 42 4.92 11.58 3.78
CA GLY A 42 4.80 11.69 5.24
C GLY A 42 3.40 12.07 5.74
N GLU A 43 2.46 12.42 4.86
CA GLU A 43 1.09 12.79 5.23
C GLU A 43 0.20 11.55 5.26
N GLN A 44 -0.55 11.38 6.36
CA GLN A 44 -1.55 10.32 6.47
C GLN A 44 -2.88 10.81 5.91
N PHE A 45 -3.50 9.99 5.06
CA PHE A 45 -4.85 10.22 4.55
C PHE A 45 -5.69 8.95 4.70
N GLN A 46 -7.02 9.10 4.66
CA GLN A 46 -7.95 7.98 4.75
C GLN A 46 -8.66 7.78 3.41
N ASP A 47 -8.64 6.56 2.89
CA ASP A 47 -9.29 6.23 1.63
C ASP A 47 -9.80 4.78 1.62
N GLU A 48 -10.57 4.42 0.60
CA GLU A 48 -11.12 3.08 0.42
C GLU A 48 -10.06 2.09 -0.11
N ALA A 49 -9.99 0.91 0.49
CA ALA A 49 -9.12 -0.17 0.03
C ALA A 49 -9.68 -0.89 -1.22
N LEU A 50 -8.80 -1.69 -1.85
CA LEU A 50 -9.14 -2.62 -2.92
C LEU A 50 -10.01 -3.80 -2.47
N ASP A 51 -10.06 -4.11 -1.17
CA ASP A 51 -10.95 -5.15 -0.68
C ASP A 51 -12.41 -4.70 -0.86
N SER A 52 -13.27 -5.61 -1.31
CA SER A 52 -14.68 -5.32 -1.65
C SER A 52 -15.56 -5.04 -0.42
N THR A 53 -14.97 -5.09 0.76
CA THR A 53 -15.54 -4.59 2.02
C THR A 53 -15.24 -3.11 2.10
N GLN A 54 -16.23 -2.26 2.43
CA GLN A 54 -16.04 -0.82 2.66
C GLN A 54 -15.14 -0.57 3.87
N HIS A 55 -13.86 -0.91 3.75
CA HIS A 55 -12.84 -0.64 4.75
C HIS A 55 -12.11 0.61 4.33
N PHE A 56 -12.24 1.63 5.17
CA PHE A 56 -11.33 2.75 5.13
C PHE A 56 -9.99 2.31 5.70
N VAL A 57 -8.93 2.68 4.99
CA VAL A 57 -7.54 2.49 5.41
C VAL A 57 -6.91 3.86 5.55
N ARG A 58 -6.14 4.03 6.62
CA ARG A 58 -5.22 5.14 6.74
C ARG A 58 -3.94 4.76 6.00
N ILE A 59 -3.61 5.55 4.99
CA ILE A 59 -2.50 5.35 4.08
C ILE A 59 -1.44 6.42 4.35
N THR A 60 -0.18 6.05 4.34
CA THR A 60 0.95 6.99 4.38
C THR A 60 2.01 6.54 3.40
N PHE A 61 2.42 7.45 2.52
CA PHE A 61 3.54 7.24 1.61
C PHE A 61 4.78 7.95 2.14
N ASP A 62 5.94 7.31 2.04
CA ASP A 62 7.22 7.91 2.45
C ASP A 62 8.37 7.40 1.57
N ILE A 63 9.51 8.09 1.58
CA ILE A 63 10.73 7.67 0.87
C ILE A 63 11.84 7.40 1.87
N ILE A 64 12.40 6.20 1.80
CA ILE A 64 13.60 5.82 2.55
C ILE A 64 14.78 5.69 1.58
N ASP A 65 15.96 6.14 2.02
CA ASP A 65 17.22 5.88 1.32
C ASP A 65 17.82 4.55 1.84
N ASP A 66 17.82 3.53 1.00
CA ASP A 66 18.42 2.22 1.26
C ASP A 66 19.82 2.15 0.61
N PRO A 67 20.88 1.80 1.35
CA PRO A 67 22.24 1.77 0.82
C PRO A 67 22.46 0.81 -0.36
N ILE A 68 21.63 -0.22 -0.51
CA ILE A 68 21.77 -1.27 -1.52
C ILE A 68 20.76 -1.05 -2.65
N ARG A 69 19.52 -0.72 -2.30
CA ARG A 69 18.37 -0.63 -3.21
C ARG A 69 18.11 0.79 -3.71
N GLY A 70 18.79 1.79 -3.16
CA GLY A 70 18.57 3.21 -3.48
C GLY A 70 17.30 3.75 -2.83
N LYS A 71 16.59 4.64 -3.53
CA LYS A 71 15.33 5.22 -3.04
C LYS A 71 14.21 4.19 -3.08
N ILE A 72 13.57 3.99 -1.94
CA ILE A 72 12.42 3.09 -1.79
C ILE A 72 11.22 3.93 -1.37
N LEU A 73 10.12 3.80 -2.11
CA LEU A 73 8.83 4.34 -1.69
C LEU A 73 8.15 3.30 -0.78
N THR A 74 7.72 3.72 0.40
CA THR A 74 6.95 2.87 1.33
C THR A 74 5.49 3.28 1.32
N GLU A 75 4.58 2.32 1.31
CA GLU A 75 3.12 2.49 1.40
C GLU A 75 2.65 1.75 2.66
N LYS A 76 2.22 2.48 3.69
CA LYS A 76 1.76 1.89 4.96
C LYS A 76 0.26 1.98 5.06
N HIS A 77 -0.41 0.85 5.23
CA HIS A 77 -1.85 0.73 5.41
C HIS A 77 -2.20 0.33 6.84
N ILE A 78 -3.14 1.04 7.44
CA ILE A 78 -3.72 0.72 8.75
C ILE A 78 -5.23 0.68 8.57
N LYS A 79 -5.86 -0.48 8.81
CA LYS A 79 -7.32 -0.57 8.75
C LYS A 79 -7.94 0.30 9.83
N VAL A 80 -8.94 1.11 9.47
CA VAL A 80 -9.65 1.96 10.45
C VAL A 80 -10.41 1.11 11.46
N ALA A 81 -10.92 -0.06 11.05
CA ALA A 81 -11.65 -0.98 11.92
C ALA A 81 -10.76 -1.82 12.85
N ASP A 82 -9.50 -2.07 12.47
CA ASP A 82 -8.53 -2.77 13.30
C ASP A 82 -7.15 -2.14 13.12
N THR A 83 -6.78 -1.27 14.07
CA THR A 83 -5.51 -0.54 14.03
C THR A 83 -4.29 -1.44 14.27
N ASN A 84 -4.48 -2.71 14.65
CA ASN A 84 -3.40 -3.68 14.77
C ASN A 84 -3.07 -4.36 13.44
N ASP A 85 -3.99 -4.31 12.48
CA ASP A 85 -3.78 -4.82 11.13
C ASP A 85 -3.02 -3.77 10.31
N VAL A 86 -1.69 -3.85 10.41
CA VAL A 86 -0.76 -2.96 9.75
C VAL A 86 -0.05 -3.72 8.64
N GLU A 87 -0.26 -3.26 7.41
CA GLU A 87 0.43 -3.76 6.23
C GLU A 87 1.38 -2.68 5.72
N THR A 88 2.57 -3.08 5.28
CA THR A 88 3.53 -2.14 4.68
C THR A 88 4.06 -2.73 3.38
N TYR A 89 4.05 -1.93 2.33
CA TYR A 89 4.56 -2.28 1.03
C TYR A 89 5.77 -1.40 0.71
N GLU A 90 6.79 -2.00 0.09
CA GLU A 90 7.98 -1.30 -0.38
C GLU A 90 8.06 -1.38 -1.90
N TYR A 91 8.32 -0.24 -2.54
CA TYR A 91 8.49 -0.11 -3.98
C TYR A 91 9.91 0.35 -4.28
N SER A 92 10.62 -0.40 -5.14
CA SER A 92 11.96 -0.06 -5.61
C SER A 92 12.05 -0.18 -7.13
N ARG A 93 12.88 0.65 -7.77
CA ARG A 93 13.15 0.57 -9.21
C ARG A 93 14.37 -0.30 -9.47
N GLN A 94 14.23 -1.26 -10.38
CA GLN A 94 15.34 -2.10 -10.84
C GLN A 94 15.29 -2.20 -12.36
N GLY A 95 16.19 -1.47 -13.05
CA GLY A 95 16.12 -1.33 -14.52
C GLY A 95 14.75 -0.76 -14.92
N ASP A 96 14.05 -1.47 -15.82
CA ASP A 96 12.70 -1.09 -16.28
C ASP A 96 11.56 -1.56 -15.37
N TYR A 97 11.86 -2.29 -14.29
CA TYR A 97 10.85 -2.83 -13.39
C TYR A 97 10.62 -1.98 -12.15
N LEU A 98 9.36 -1.90 -11.74
CA LEU A 98 8.97 -1.48 -10.38
C LEU A 98 8.70 -2.75 -9.56
N ILE A 99 9.50 -2.98 -8.52
CA ILE A 99 9.42 -4.15 -7.65
C ILE A 99 8.67 -3.77 -6.38
N MET A 100 7.56 -4.47 -6.10
CA MET A 100 6.76 -4.32 -4.88
C MET A 100 7.01 -5.49 -3.93
N ILE A 101 7.34 -5.21 -2.66
CA ILE A 101 7.52 -6.20 -1.60
C ILE A 101 6.54 -5.91 -0.47
N GLY A 102 5.63 -6.84 -0.18
CA GLY A 102 4.73 -6.76 0.97
C GLY A 102 5.40 -7.30 2.24
N LYS A 103 5.46 -6.46 3.28
CA LYS A 103 5.87 -6.83 4.64
C LYS A 103 4.61 -6.97 5.50
N PHE A 104 4.20 -8.21 5.68
CA PHE A 104 3.15 -8.58 6.62
C PHE A 104 3.83 -8.96 7.93
N LEU A 105 3.49 -8.28 9.02
CA LEU A 105 3.94 -8.74 10.34
C LEU A 105 3.43 -10.18 10.54
N PRO A 106 4.26 -11.08 11.10
CA PRO A 106 3.83 -12.45 11.32
C PRO A 106 2.59 -12.41 12.22
N ILE A 107 1.51 -13.03 11.73
CA ILE A 107 0.27 -13.23 12.47
C ILE A 107 0.68 -13.81 13.82
N LYS A 108 0.57 -13.04 14.92
CA LYS A 108 0.91 -13.57 16.24
C LYS A 108 0.07 -14.82 16.44
N PRO A 109 0.65 -16.00 16.69
CA PRO A 109 -0.14 -17.15 17.06
C PRO A 109 -0.87 -16.77 18.35
N SER A 110 -2.20 -16.70 18.28
CA SER A 110 -3.04 -16.58 19.45
C SER A 110 -2.97 -17.90 20.20
N TYR A 111 -1.93 -18.08 21.00
CA TYR A 111 -1.93 -19.15 21.99
C TYR A 111 -3.03 -18.83 23.00
N PRO A 112 -4.02 -19.72 23.19
CA PRO A 112 -4.97 -19.54 24.27
C PRO A 112 -4.18 -19.49 25.58
N LYS A 113 -4.44 -18.46 26.39
CA LYS A 113 -3.92 -18.41 27.77
C LYS A 113 -4.32 -19.71 28.44
N ARG A 114 -3.35 -20.57 28.76
CA ARG A 114 -3.58 -21.65 29.72
C ARG A 114 -3.72 -20.99 31.08
N ASN A 115 -4.96 -20.92 31.55
CA ASN A 115 -5.28 -20.72 32.96
C ASN A 115 -4.87 -21.97 33.76
#